data_AF-A0A0A5GGR0-F1
#
_entry.id   AF-A0A0A5GGR0-F1
#
_cell.length_a   1.000
_cell.length_b   1.000
_cell.length_c   1.000
_cell.angle_alpha   90.00
_cell.angle_beta   90.00
_cell.angle_gamma   90.00
#
_symmetry.space_group_name_H-M   'P 1'
#
loop_
_entity.id
_entity.type
_entity.pdbx_description
1 polymer ?
#
loop_
_entity_poly.entity_id
_entity_poly.type
_entity_poly.pdbx_seq_one_letter_code
_entity_poly.pdbx_strand_id
1 'polypeptide(L)' 'MNNEAKIEELKLRLSTFMSRIDEMDPETTSVEDVDKLISMLEDLEEQCK' A
#
# COMPACT_ATOMS: atom_id res chain seq x y z
N MET A 1 -3.17 -11.33 20.21
CA MET A 1 -2.80 -11.41 18.77
C MET A 1 -1.31 -11.09 18.69
N ASN A 2 -0.49 -12.03 18.23
CA ASN A 2 0.97 -11.91 18.23
C ASN A 2 1.40 -10.72 17.34
N ASN A 3 2.34 -9.89 17.83
CA ASN A 3 2.88 -8.78 17.03
C ASN A 3 3.49 -9.26 15.71
N GLU A 4 4.01 -10.48 15.64
CA GLU A 4 4.50 -11.10 14.40
C GLU A 4 3.41 -11.24 13.35
N ALA A 5 2.20 -11.64 13.73
CA ALA A 5 1.08 -11.80 12.79
C ALA A 5 0.65 -10.44 12.20
N LYS A 6 0.68 -9.37 13.01
CA LYS A 6 0.43 -8.00 12.52
C LYS A 6 1.50 -7.55 11.53
N ILE A 7 2.77 -7.83 11.84
CA ILE A 7 3.90 -7.47 10.96
C ILE A 7 3.84 -8.25 9.64
N GLU A 8 3.47 -9.52 9.67
CA GLU A 8 3.28 -10.32 8.44
C GLU A 8 2.12 -9.80 7.58
N GLU A 9 1.00 -9.42 8.20
CA GLU A 9 -0.15 -8.82 7.50
C GLU A 9 0.25 -7.52 6.80
N LEU A 10 1.00 -6.65 7.49
CA LEU A 10 1.53 -5.40 6.93
C LEU A 10 2.46 -5.65 5.75
N LYS A 11 3.36 -6.64 5.85
CA LYS A 11 4.26 -7.03 4.76
C LYS A 11 3.51 -7.55 3.55
N LEU A 12 2.47 -8.35 3.76
CA LEU A 12 1.63 -8.86 2.69
C LEU A 12 0.93 -7.71 1.98
N ARG A 13 0.35 -6.78 2.75
CA ARG A 13 -0.39 -5.62 2.23
C ARG A 13 0.51 -4.67 1.44
N LEU A 14 1.74 -4.42 1.92
CA LEU A 14 2.77 -3.68 1.19
C LEU A 14 3.19 -4.38 -0.11
N SER A 15 3.38 -5.70 -0.08
CA SER A 15 3.73 -6.46 -1.29
C SER A 15 2.62 -6.42 -2.33
N THR A 16 1.36 -6.58 -1.92
CA THR A 16 0.20 -6.46 -2.82
C THR A 16 0.09 -5.06 -3.40
N PHE A 17 0.40 -4.03 -2.60
CA PHE A 17 0.39 -2.65 -3.06
C PHE A 17 1.48 -2.38 -4.10
N MET A 18 2.69 -2.90 -3.88
CA MET A 18 3.80 -2.80 -4.84
C MET A 18 3.45 -3.43 -6.19
N SER A 19 2.88 -4.64 -6.18
CA SER A 19 2.42 -5.30 -7.41
C SER A 19 1.34 -4.51 -8.14
N ARG A 20 0.46 -3.84 -7.39
CA ARG A 20 -0.57 -2.97 -7.98
C ARG A 20 0.03 -1.77 -8.70
N ILE A 21 1.07 -1.15 -8.13
CA ILE A 21 1.79 -0.05 -8.77
C ILE A 21 2.51 -0.54 -10.03
N ASP A 22 3.13 -1.73 -9.99
CA ASP A 22 3.79 -2.31 -11.16
C ASP A 22 2.82 -2.63 -12.31
N GLU A 23 1.56 -2.94 -11.99
CA GLU A 23 0.49 -3.19 -12.97
C GLU A 23 -0.20 -1.91 -13.48
N MET A 24 0.09 -0.74 -12.88
CA MET A 24 -0.53 0.51 -13.28
C MET A 24 0.09 1.03 -14.57
N ASP A 25 -0.78 1.25 -15.56
CA ASP A 25 -0.40 1.87 -16.81
C ASP A 25 -0.42 3.41 -16.66
N PRO A 26 0.73 4.10 -16.82
CA PRO A 26 0.80 5.56 -16.71
C PRO A 26 -0.05 6.30 -17.76
N GLU A 27 -0.47 5.65 -18.86
CA GLU A 27 -1.36 6.27 -19.85
C GLU A 27 -2.83 6.31 -19.39
N THR A 28 -3.23 5.42 -18.48
CA THR A 28 -4.62 5.32 -17.98
C THR A 28 -4.76 5.73 -16.51
N THR A 29 -3.65 5.75 -15.78
CA THR A 29 -3.58 6.15 -14.38
C THR A 29 -3.61 7.67 -14.27
N SER A 30 -4.59 8.20 -13.54
CA SER A 30 -4.66 9.63 -13.23
C SER A 30 -3.85 9.98 -11.98
N VAL A 31 -3.41 11.23 -11.89
CA VAL A 31 -2.68 11.75 -10.70
C VAL A 31 -3.50 11.56 -9.42
N GLU A 32 -4.82 11.71 -9.49
CA GLU A 32 -5.73 11.46 -8.35
C GLU A 32 -5.67 9.99 -7.85
N ASP A 33 -5.42 9.03 -8.74
CA ASP A 33 -5.32 7.63 -8.34
C ASP A 33 -3.97 7.36 -7.66
N VAL A 34 -2.91 8.04 -8.12
CA VAL A 34 -1.61 8.04 -7.45
C VAL A 34 -1.71 8.69 -6.07
N ASP A 35 -2.40 9.82 -5.94
CA ASP A 35 -2.62 10.49 -4.64
C ASP A 35 -3.36 9.57 -3.64
N LYS A 36 -4.43 8.87 -4.09
CA LYS A 36 -5.15 7.90 -3.24
C LYS A 36 -4.26 6.76 -2.79
N LEU A 37 -3.41 6.26 -3.68
CA LEU A 37 -2.47 5.19 -3.36
C LEU A 37 -1.45 5.64 -2.31
N ILE A 38 -0.91 6.85 -2.45
CA ILE A 38 0.01 7.45 -1.47
C ILE A 38 -0.68 7.60 -0.11
N SER A 39 -1.90 8.14 -0.06
CA SER A 39 -2.65 8.26 1.21
C SER A 39 -2.89 6.91 1.87
N MET A 40 -3.17 5.85 1.10
CA MET A 40 -3.31 4.49 1.66
C MET A 40 -2.01 3.94 2.26
N LEU A 41 -0.84 4.34 1.74
CA LEU A 41 0.45 4.00 2.35
C LEU A 41 0.69 4.79 3.64
N GLU A 42 0.37 6.08 3.65
CA GLU A 42 0.48 6.93 4.84
C GLU A 42 -0.38 6.39 5.99
N ASP A 43 -1.63 6.00 5.70
CA ASP A 43 -2.54 5.36 6.67
C ASP A 43 -1.98 4.03 7.22
N LEU A 44 -1.26 3.27 6.38
CA LEU A 44 -0.63 2.01 6.79
C LEU A 44 0.61 2.26 7.67
N GLU A 45 1.40 3.29 7.34
CA GLU A 45 2.55 3.70 8.16
C GLU A 45 2.09 4.21 9.53
N GLU A 46 1.01 4.99 9.57
CA GLU A 46 0.45 5.53 10.81
C GLU A 46 -0.07 4.42 11.74
N GLN A 47 -0.63 3.35 11.18
CA GLN A 47 -1.03 2.15 11.95
C GLN A 47 0.15 1.34 12.51
N CYS A 48 1.36 1.55 11.99
CA CYS A 48 2.59 0.89 12.45
C CYS A 48 3.37 1.70 13.50
N LYS A 49 3.08 2.99 13.64
CA LYS A 49 3.59 3.83 14.73
C LYS A 49 2.88 3.53 16.05
#